data_AF-A0A1A6H4R5-F1
#
_entry.id   AF-A0A1A6H4R5-F1
#
_cell.length_a   1.000
_cell.length_b   1.000
_cell.length_c   1.000
_cell.angle_alpha   90.00
_cell.angle_beta   90.00
_cell.angle_gamma   90.00
#
_symmetry.space_group_name_H-M   'P 1'
#
loop_
_entity.id
_entity.type
_entity.pdbx_description
1 polymer ?
#
loop_
_entity_poly.entity_id
_entity_poly.type
_entity_poly.pdbx_seq_one_letter_code
_entity_poly.pdbx_strand_id
1 'polypeptide(L)'
;MAAEAAGGKYRSTVSKSKDPSGLLISVIRTLSTSDDVEDRENEKGRLEEAYEKCDRDLDELIVQHYTELTTAIRTYQSITERITNSRNKIKQVKENLLSCKMLLHCKRDELRKLWIEGIEHKHVLNLLDEIENIKQVPQKLEQCMASKHYLSATDMLMPTEALNSTCAGFEIFYYP
;
A
#
# COMPACT_ATOMS: atom_id res chain seq x y z
N MET A 1 -14.99 35.35 21.24
CA MET A 1 -16.42 35.13 21.52
C MET A 1 -16.76 33.68 21.16
N ALA A 2 -17.50 33.03 22.06
CA ALA A 2 -18.27 31.78 21.90
C ALA A 2 -17.52 30.47 21.61
N ALA A 3 -17.17 29.75 22.68
CA ALA A 3 -17.11 28.29 22.70
C ALA A 3 -17.91 27.83 23.94
N GLU A 4 -19.21 27.59 23.78
CA GLU A 4 -20.04 26.97 24.81
C GLU A 4 -19.91 25.45 24.72
N ALA A 5 -19.27 24.86 25.73
CA ALA A 5 -19.24 23.43 25.97
C ALA A 5 -20.56 22.99 26.60
N ALA A 6 -21.38 22.28 25.82
CA ALA A 6 -22.58 21.59 26.32
C ALA A 6 -22.18 20.34 27.12
N GLY A 7 -21.86 20.52 28.40
CA GLY A 7 -21.72 19.43 29.36
C GLY A 7 -23.11 18.91 29.75
N GLY A 8 -23.52 17.78 29.17
CA GLY A 8 -24.74 17.07 29.55
C GLY A 8 -24.73 16.65 31.02
N LYS A 9 -25.57 17.29 31.83
CA LYS A 9 -25.89 16.86 33.21
C LYS A 9 -26.68 15.55 33.14
N TYR A 10 -26.01 14.42 33.33
CA TYR A 10 -26.68 13.19 33.75
C TYR A 10 -27.18 13.37 35.18
N ARG A 11 -28.47 13.68 35.30
CA ARG A 11 -29.22 13.70 36.55
C ARG A 11 -29.38 12.25 37.03
N SER A 12 -28.45 11.74 37.82
CA SER A 12 -28.65 10.48 38.55
C SER A 12 -29.60 10.74 39.72
N THR A 13 -30.89 10.51 39.50
CA THR A 13 -31.82 10.28 40.60
C THR A 13 -31.47 8.94 41.23
N VAL A 14 -30.53 8.94 42.18
CA VAL A 14 -30.31 7.80 43.07
C VAL A 14 -31.56 7.67 43.93
N SER A 15 -32.39 6.70 43.56
CA SER A 15 -33.47 6.18 44.37
C SER A 15 -32.92 5.79 45.74
N LYS A 16 -33.70 6.04 46.81
CA LYS A 16 -33.41 5.63 48.19
C LYS A 16 -32.95 4.17 48.21
N SER A 17 -31.64 3.95 48.20
CA SER A 17 -31.05 2.64 48.40
C SER A 17 -31.31 2.26 49.85
N LYS A 18 -32.08 1.19 50.05
CA LYS A 18 -32.03 0.40 51.27
C LYS A 18 -30.58 -0.04 51.38
N ASP A 19 -29.82 0.58 52.28
CA ASP A 19 -28.39 0.35 52.41
C ASP A 19 -28.16 -1.16 52.58
N PRO A 20 -27.58 -1.86 51.57
CA PRO A 20 -27.46 -3.30 51.59
C PRO A 20 -26.57 -3.76 52.76
N SER A 21 -25.62 -2.91 53.17
CA SER A 21 -24.78 -3.15 54.33
C SER A 21 -25.56 -3.03 55.64
N GLY A 22 -26.49 -2.08 55.74
CA GLY A 22 -27.38 -1.93 56.89
C GLY A 22 -28.36 -3.09 57.06
N LEU A 23 -28.88 -3.63 55.95
CA LEU A 23 -29.73 -4.82 55.95
C LEU A 23 -28.93 -6.06 56.39
N LEU A 24 -27.73 -6.26 55.84
CA LEU A 24 -26.85 -7.39 56.18
C LEU A 24 -26.46 -7.37 57.67
N ILE A 25 -26.13 -6.20 58.22
CA ILE A 25 -25.80 -6.05 59.64
C ILE A 25 -27.03 -6.32 60.53
N SER A 26 -28.23 -5.94 60.09
CA SER A 26 -29.47 -6.26 60.80
C SER A 26 -29.74 -7.77 60.83
N VAL A 27 -29.57 -8.45 59.69
CA VAL A 27 -29.72 -9.91 59.55
C VAL A 27 -28.71 -10.64 60.44
N ILE A 28 -27.43 -10.26 60.39
CA ILE A 28 -26.37 -10.84 61.24
C ILE A 28 -26.72 -10.68 62.71
N ARG A 29 -27.23 -9.51 63.12
CA ARG A 29 -27.64 -9.26 64.50
C ARG A 29 -28.79 -10.18 64.90
N THR A 30 -29.88 -10.22 64.14
CA THR A 30 -31.06 -11.07 64.45
C THR A 30 -30.71 -12.55 64.50
N LEU A 31 -29.88 -13.04 63.57
CA LEU A 31 -29.45 -14.44 63.54
C LEU A 31 -28.47 -14.80 64.67
N SER A 32 -27.68 -13.84 65.16
CA SER A 32 -26.63 -14.07 66.18
C SER A 32 -27.07 -13.79 67.61
N THR A 33 -28.08 -12.94 67.83
CA THR A 33 -28.47 -12.46 69.18
C THR A 33 -29.93 -12.74 69.55
N SER A 34 -30.76 -13.28 68.66
CA SER A 34 -32.11 -13.69 69.04
C SER A 34 -32.08 -15.03 69.79
N ASP A 35 -32.62 -15.05 71.02
CA ASP A 35 -32.86 -16.28 71.80
C ASP A 35 -34.07 -17.08 71.27
N ASP A 36 -34.87 -16.48 70.39
CA ASP A 36 -36.04 -17.10 69.78
C ASP A 36 -35.68 -17.81 68.46
N VAL A 37 -35.98 -19.11 68.42
CA VAL A 37 -35.65 -19.98 67.27
C VAL A 37 -36.53 -19.65 66.06
N GLU A 38 -37.77 -19.24 66.31
CA GLU A 38 -38.76 -18.92 65.27
C GLU A 38 -38.36 -17.65 64.51
N ASP A 39 -37.94 -16.60 65.21
CA ASP A 39 -37.39 -15.38 64.60
C ASP A 39 -36.15 -15.63 63.73
N ARG A 40 -35.26 -16.55 64.14
CA ARG A 40 -34.08 -16.91 63.34
C ARG A 40 -34.43 -17.70 62.09
N GLU A 41 -35.33 -18.66 62.17
CA GLU A 41 -35.80 -19.42 60.99
C GLU A 41 -36.59 -18.53 60.02
N ASN A 42 -37.39 -17.58 60.53
CA ASN A 42 -38.10 -16.61 59.70
C ASN A 42 -37.13 -15.68 58.95
N GLU A 43 -36.12 -15.12 59.61
CA GLU A 43 -35.15 -14.23 58.94
C GLU A 43 -34.24 -14.99 57.96
N LYS A 44 -33.88 -16.24 58.29
CA LYS A 44 -33.17 -17.15 57.38
C LYS A 44 -34.01 -17.46 56.13
N GLY A 45 -35.27 -17.83 56.29
CA GLY A 45 -36.17 -18.11 55.16
C GLY A 45 -36.35 -16.88 54.25
N ARG A 46 -36.51 -15.69 54.83
CA ARG A 46 -36.58 -14.43 54.06
C ARG A 46 -35.32 -14.16 53.26
N LEU A 47 -34.14 -14.48 53.81
CA LEU A 47 -32.86 -14.31 53.11
C LEU A 47 -32.71 -15.33 51.98
N GLU A 48 -33.07 -16.58 52.22
CA GLU A 48 -33.05 -17.65 51.21
C GLU A 48 -33.97 -17.32 50.03
N GLU A 49 -35.21 -16.87 50.29
CA GLU A 49 -36.15 -16.42 49.26
C GLU A 49 -35.62 -15.23 48.44
N ALA A 50 -34.99 -14.26 49.11
CA ALA A 50 -34.41 -13.11 48.44
C ALA A 50 -33.21 -13.49 47.56
N TYR A 51 -32.38 -14.43 48.02
CA TYR A 51 -31.26 -14.96 47.26
C TYR A 51 -31.73 -15.72 46.02
N GLU A 52 -32.67 -16.65 46.20
CA GLU A 52 -33.23 -17.46 45.11
C GLU A 52 -33.94 -16.58 44.07
N LYS A 53 -34.63 -15.52 44.51
CA LYS A 53 -35.22 -14.56 43.60
C LYS A 53 -34.15 -13.82 42.78
N CYS A 54 -33.09 -13.34 43.42
CA CYS A 54 -32.01 -12.62 42.75
C CYS A 54 -31.32 -13.51 41.70
N ASP A 55 -31.09 -14.78 42.03
CA ASP A 55 -30.47 -15.76 41.14
C ASP A 55 -31.34 -16.03 39.90
N ARG A 56 -32.65 -16.25 40.11
CA ARG A 56 -33.62 -16.39 39.00
C ARG A 56 -33.69 -15.15 38.12
N ASP A 57 -33.73 -13.96 38.73
CA ASP A 57 -33.78 -12.68 38.00
C ASP A 57 -32.50 -12.50 37.13
N LEU A 58 -31.34 -12.92 37.65
CA LEU A 58 -30.07 -12.89 36.92
C LEU A 58 -30.06 -13.88 35.75
N ASP A 59 -30.48 -15.12 35.98
CA ASP A 59 -30.55 -16.15 34.93
C ASP A 59 -31.51 -15.75 33.82
N GLU A 60 -32.67 -15.19 34.16
CA GLU A 60 -33.63 -14.71 33.17
C GLU A 60 -33.01 -13.59 32.31
N LEU A 61 -32.31 -12.64 32.93
CA LEU A 61 -31.63 -11.57 32.22
C LEU A 61 -30.53 -12.08 31.29
N ILE A 62 -29.77 -13.09 31.73
CA ILE A 62 -28.75 -13.75 30.90
C ILE A 62 -29.39 -14.41 29.69
N VAL A 63 -30.46 -15.18 29.88
CA VAL A 63 -31.17 -15.88 28.80
C VAL A 63 -31.76 -14.89 27.80
N GLN A 64 -32.36 -13.80 28.29
CA GLN A 64 -32.94 -12.75 27.46
C GLN A 64 -31.91 -12.11 26.52
N HIS A 65 -30.70 -11.80 27.02
CA HIS A 65 -29.68 -11.11 26.23
C HIS A 65 -28.65 -12.02 25.53
N TYR A 66 -28.66 -13.33 25.80
CA TYR A 66 -27.67 -14.26 25.26
C TYR A 66 -27.58 -14.22 23.73
N THR A 67 -28.73 -14.20 23.06
CA THR A 67 -28.81 -14.19 21.60
C THR A 67 -28.27 -12.89 21.00
N GLU A 68 -28.62 -11.76 21.59
CA GLU A 68 -28.15 -10.44 21.15
C GLU A 68 -26.63 -10.33 21.31
N LEU A 69 -26.11 -10.72 22.48
CA LEU A 69 -24.68 -10.71 22.78
C LEU A 69 -23.90 -11.61 21.80
N THR A 70 -24.38 -12.84 21.61
CA THR A 70 -23.73 -13.80 20.70
C THR A 70 -23.73 -13.29 19.26
N THR A 71 -24.83 -12.67 18.83
CA THR A 71 -24.96 -12.10 17.48
C THR A 71 -24.04 -10.89 17.30
N ALA A 72 -23.94 -10.01 18.30
CA ALA A 72 -23.04 -8.87 18.29
C ALA A 72 -21.57 -9.32 18.21
N ILE A 73 -21.17 -10.32 19.00
CA ILE A 73 -19.82 -10.90 18.97
C ILE A 73 -19.49 -11.47 17.58
N ARG A 74 -20.38 -12.28 17.01
CA ARG A 74 -20.18 -12.87 15.67
C ARG A 74 -20.07 -11.80 14.58
N THR A 75 -20.91 -10.76 14.66
CA THR A 75 -20.88 -9.65 13.71
C THR A 75 -19.57 -8.87 13.81
N TYR A 76 -19.11 -8.60 15.04
CA TYR A 76 -17.83 -7.94 15.28
C TYR A 76 -16.64 -8.74 14.74
N GLN A 77 -16.63 -10.06 14.95
CA GLN A 77 -15.61 -10.97 14.42
C GLN A 77 -15.59 -10.92 12.88
N SER A 78 -16.75 -11.04 12.23
CA SER A 78 -16.88 -10.95 10.78
C SER A 78 -16.39 -9.61 10.21
N ILE A 79 -16.75 -8.50 10.86
CA ILE A 79 -16.27 -7.16 10.45
C ILE A 79 -14.75 -7.07 10.58
N THR A 80 -14.19 -7.53 11.70
CA THR A 80 -12.74 -7.53 11.96
C THR A 80 -11.98 -8.35 10.92
N GLU A 81 -12.49 -9.53 10.58
CA GLU A 81 -11.92 -10.39 9.54
C GLU A 81 -11.95 -9.70 8.16
N ARG A 82 -13.10 -9.12 7.78
CA ARG A 82 -13.23 -8.39 6.51
C ARG A 82 -12.27 -7.20 6.43
N ILE A 83 -12.10 -6.46 7.52
CA ILE A 83 -11.14 -5.35 7.61
C ILE A 83 -9.71 -5.87 7.43
N THR A 84 -9.35 -6.96 8.10
CA THR A 84 -8.01 -7.56 8.02
C THR A 84 -7.71 -8.04 6.61
N ASN A 85 -8.65 -8.75 5.98
CA ASN A 85 -8.55 -9.21 4.60
C ASN A 85 -8.41 -8.05 3.61
N SER A 86 -9.19 -6.98 3.80
CA SER A 86 -9.08 -5.76 2.97
C SER A 86 -7.71 -5.10 3.11
N ARG A 87 -7.19 -4.97 4.33
CA ARG A 87 -5.83 -4.43 4.57
C ARG A 87 -4.75 -5.27 3.89
N ASN A 88 -4.86 -6.60 3.95
CA ASN A 88 -3.90 -7.49 3.28
C ASN A 88 -3.97 -7.38 1.76
N LYS A 89 -5.19 -7.31 1.18
CA LYS A 89 -5.36 -7.06 -0.27
C LYS A 89 -4.75 -5.73 -0.69
N ILE A 90 -4.94 -4.66 0.08
CA ILE A 90 -4.34 -3.35 -0.21
C ILE A 90 -2.81 -3.45 -0.20
N LYS A 91 -2.21 -4.15 0.76
CA LYS A 91 -0.74 -4.36 0.79
C LYS A 91 -0.27 -5.09 -0.46
N GLN A 92 -0.92 -6.19 -0.83
CA GLN A 92 -0.58 -6.96 -2.03
C GLN A 92 -0.71 -6.13 -3.31
N VAL A 93 -1.79 -5.35 -3.47
CA VAL A 93 -1.97 -4.47 -4.63
C VAL A 93 -0.87 -3.42 -4.71
N LYS A 94 -0.45 -2.85 -3.57
CA LYS A 94 0.66 -1.89 -3.53
C LYS A 94 1.98 -2.54 -3.94
N GLU A 95 2.28 -3.73 -3.45
CA GLU A 95 3.48 -4.49 -3.82
C GLU A 95 3.48 -4.82 -5.33
N ASN A 96 2.38 -5.34 -5.85
CA ASN A 96 2.24 -5.62 -7.28
C ASN A 96 2.42 -4.37 -8.14
N LEU A 97 1.87 -3.22 -7.72
CA LEU A 97 2.03 -1.96 -8.43
C LEU A 97 3.49 -1.49 -8.44
N LEU A 98 4.21 -1.66 -7.33
CA LEU A 98 5.64 -1.36 -7.26
C LEU A 98 6.44 -2.26 -8.20
N SER A 99 6.16 -3.56 -8.23
CA SER A 99 6.79 -4.51 -9.17
C SER A 99 6.51 -4.12 -10.63
N CYS A 100 5.25 -3.82 -10.97
CA CYS A 100 4.89 -3.36 -12.32
C CYS A 100 5.61 -2.06 -12.69
N LYS A 101 5.71 -1.10 -11.76
CA LYS A 101 6.46 0.14 -11.97
C LYS A 101 7.93 -0.17 -12.29
N MET A 102 8.57 -1.08 -11.55
CA MET A 102 9.96 -1.47 -11.82
C MET A 102 10.12 -2.10 -13.20
N LEU A 103 9.24 -3.04 -13.58
CA LEU A 103 9.29 -3.66 -14.90
C LEU A 103 9.13 -2.64 -16.03
N LEU A 104 8.23 -1.68 -15.88
CA LEU A 104 8.05 -0.60 -16.86
C LEU A 104 9.30 0.28 -16.95
N HIS A 105 9.96 0.59 -15.83
CA HIS A 105 11.24 1.29 -15.83
C HIS A 105 12.32 0.51 -16.59
N CYS A 106 12.48 -0.79 -16.31
CA CYS A 106 13.41 -1.65 -17.04
C CYS A 106 13.11 -1.67 -18.55
N LYS A 107 11.85 -1.78 -18.95
CA LYS A 107 11.44 -1.76 -20.36
C LYS A 107 11.73 -0.43 -21.04
N ARG A 108 11.49 0.68 -20.34
CA ARG A 108 11.84 2.02 -20.84
C ARG A 108 13.35 2.17 -21.03
N ASP A 109 14.14 1.69 -20.08
CA ASP A 109 15.59 1.82 -20.14
C ASP A 109 16.17 0.95 -21.26
N GLU A 110 15.61 -0.24 -21.50
CA GLU A 110 15.95 -1.08 -22.65
C GLU A 110 15.61 -0.40 -23.98
N LEU A 111 14.42 0.20 -24.09
CA LEU A 111 14.02 0.94 -25.30
C LEU A 111 14.96 2.12 -25.57
N ARG A 112 15.37 2.84 -24.52
CA ARG A 112 16.35 3.93 -24.64
C ARG A 112 17.69 3.41 -25.15
N LYS A 113 18.15 2.27 -24.63
CA LYS A 113 19.39 1.64 -25.09
C LYS A 113 19.32 1.29 -26.58
N LEU A 114 18.25 0.60 -27.01
CA LEU A 114 18.03 0.24 -28.42
C LEU A 114 17.94 1.46 -29.34
N TRP A 115 17.36 2.57 -28.86
CA TRP A 115 17.29 3.82 -29.62
C TRP A 115 18.69 4.44 -29.85
N ILE A 116 19.53 4.47 -28.82
CA ILE A 116 20.92 4.95 -28.93
C ILE A 116 21.71 4.07 -29.90
N GLU A 117 21.64 2.75 -29.73
CA GLU A 117 22.27 1.77 -30.60
C GLU A 117 21.80 1.92 -32.07
N GLY A 118 20.50 2.19 -32.27
CA GLY A 118 19.95 2.49 -33.59
C GLY A 118 20.51 3.76 -34.24
N ILE A 119 20.79 4.80 -33.46
CA ILE A 119 21.45 6.02 -33.96
C ILE A 119 22.90 5.73 -34.33
N GLU A 120 23.63 5.01 -33.48
CA GLU A 120 25.01 4.61 -33.73
C GLU A 120 25.11 3.76 -35.01
N HIS A 121 24.25 2.76 -35.17
CA HIS A 121 24.17 1.95 -36.38
C HIS A 121 23.86 2.78 -37.63
N LYS A 122 22.95 3.78 -37.54
CA LYS A 122 22.68 4.69 -38.66
C LYS A 122 23.91 5.52 -39.03
N HIS A 123 24.67 5.98 -38.04
CA HIS A 123 25.90 6.72 -38.29
C HIS A 123 26.97 5.83 -38.97
N VAL A 124 27.13 4.60 -38.49
CA VAL A 124 28.01 3.60 -39.13
C VAL A 124 27.61 3.35 -40.59
N LEU A 125 26.32 3.20 -40.88
CA LEU A 125 25.85 3.04 -42.26
C LEU A 125 26.19 4.24 -43.15
N ASN A 126 25.99 5.47 -42.66
CA ASN A 126 26.37 6.66 -43.40
C ASN A 126 27.87 6.69 -43.71
N LEU A 127 28.72 6.32 -42.75
CA LEU A 127 30.17 6.22 -42.96
C LEU A 127 30.52 5.14 -44.00
N LEU A 128 29.83 4.00 -44.00
CA LEU A 128 30.03 2.95 -44.99
C LEU A 128 29.62 3.41 -46.40
N ASP A 129 28.53 4.16 -46.53
CA ASP A 129 28.10 4.75 -47.81
C ASP A 129 29.13 5.79 -48.31
N GLU A 130 29.68 6.62 -47.42
CA GLU A 130 30.77 7.55 -47.77
C GLU A 130 32.02 6.80 -48.27
N ILE A 131 32.42 5.71 -47.59
CA ILE A 131 33.55 4.88 -48.00
C ILE A 131 33.30 4.26 -49.39
N GLU A 132 32.12 3.71 -49.64
CA GLU A 132 31.81 3.09 -50.94
C GLU A 132 31.77 4.16 -52.06
N ASN A 133 31.27 5.36 -51.77
CA ASN A 133 31.31 6.48 -52.71
C ASN A 133 32.76 6.86 -53.07
N ILE A 134 33.63 6.99 -52.07
CA ILE A 134 35.06 7.30 -52.27
C ILE A 134 35.75 6.20 -53.08
N LYS A 135 35.48 4.92 -52.77
CA LYS A 135 36.05 3.77 -53.48
C LYS A 135 35.71 3.75 -54.98
N GLN A 136 34.57 4.32 -55.39
CA GLN A 136 34.19 4.42 -56.81
C GLN A 136 34.89 5.58 -57.55
N VAL A 137 35.46 6.56 -56.84
CA VAL A 137 36.06 7.75 -57.45
C VAL A 137 37.26 7.42 -58.35
N PRO A 138 38.25 6.58 -57.96
CA PRO A 138 39.39 6.25 -58.81
C PRO A 138 38.99 5.71 -60.18
N GLN A 139 38.03 4.78 -60.22
CA GLN A 139 37.57 4.18 -61.48
C GLN A 139 36.86 5.20 -62.38
N LYS A 140 36.00 6.07 -61.81
CA LYS A 140 35.32 7.14 -62.57
C LYS A 140 36.29 8.23 -63.03
N LEU A 141 37.31 8.51 -62.22
CA LEU A 141 38.38 9.45 -62.53
C LEU A 141 39.21 8.98 -63.73
N GLU A 142 39.64 7.71 -63.73
CA GLU A 142 40.35 7.10 -64.87
C GLU A 142 39.54 7.23 -66.17
N GLN A 143 38.22 7.00 -66.10
CA GLN A 143 37.32 7.12 -67.26
C GLN A 143 37.17 8.58 -67.74
N CYS A 144 37.08 9.56 -66.83
CA CYS A 144 37.04 10.99 -67.19
C CYS A 144 38.37 11.49 -67.77
N MET A 145 39.50 11.04 -67.23
CA MET A 145 40.82 11.37 -67.76
C MET A 145 41.04 10.77 -69.15
N ALA A 146 40.62 9.52 -69.38
CA ALA A 146 40.69 8.88 -70.69
C ALA A 146 39.83 9.59 -71.75
N SER A 147 38.69 10.18 -71.35
CA SER A 147 37.80 10.93 -72.23
C SER A 147 38.10 12.44 -72.31
N LYS A 148 39.20 12.91 -71.70
CA LYS A 148 39.65 14.33 -71.65
C LYS A 148 38.67 15.30 -70.95
N HIS A 149 37.76 14.81 -70.12
CA HIS A 149 36.82 15.64 -69.35
C HIS A 149 37.44 16.09 -68.01
N TYR A 150 38.51 16.87 -68.09
CA TYR A 150 39.31 17.25 -66.91
C TYR A 150 38.56 18.10 -65.87
N LEU A 151 37.59 18.91 -66.29
CA LEU A 151 36.76 19.69 -65.35
C LEU A 151 35.92 18.78 -64.45
N SER A 152 35.27 17.77 -65.04
CA SER A 152 34.45 16.81 -64.31
C SER A 152 35.29 15.90 -63.40
N ALA A 153 36.53 15.61 -63.78
CA ALA A 153 37.51 14.92 -62.94
C ALA A 153 37.86 15.72 -61.68
N THR A 154 38.10 17.03 -61.83
CA THR A 154 38.40 17.92 -60.70
C THR A 154 37.21 18.08 -59.75
N ASP A 155 36.00 18.23 -60.29
CA ASP A 155 34.77 18.32 -59.47
C ASP A 155 34.51 17.05 -58.66
N MET A 156 34.95 15.88 -59.13
CA MET A 156 34.87 14.62 -58.39
C MET A 156 35.92 14.48 -57.28
N LEU A 157 37.06 15.17 -57.38
CA LEU A 157 38.16 15.11 -56.40
C LEU A 157 37.98 16.08 -55.22
N MET A 158 37.36 17.24 -55.48
CA MET A 158 37.20 18.32 -54.49
C MET A 158 36.44 17.89 -53.21
N PRO A 159 35.35 17.09 -53.28
CA PRO A 159 34.68 16.56 -52.08
C PRO A 159 35.51 15.50 -51.33
N THR A 160 36.32 14.72 -52.04
CA THR A 160 37.14 13.66 -51.43
C THR A 160 38.31 14.19 -50.61
N GLU A 161 38.90 15.34 -50.99
CA GLU A 161 39.95 16.01 -50.19
C GLU A 161 39.41 16.55 -48.85
N ALA A 162 38.18 17.06 -48.83
CA ALA A 162 37.54 17.55 -47.62
C ALA A 162 37.23 16.42 -46.61
N LEU A 163 36.85 15.24 -47.11
CA LEU A 163 36.60 14.05 -46.28
C LEU A 163 37.90 13.41 -45.76
N ASN A 164 38.99 13.38 -46.55
CA ASN A 164 40.29 12.90 -46.09
C ASN A 164 40.79 13.67 -44.85
N SER A 165 40.54 14.97 -44.81
CA SER A 165 40.84 15.83 -43.66
C SER A 165 39.99 15.50 -42.41
N THR A 166 38.77 14.99 -42.61
CA THR A 166 37.82 14.65 -41.53
C THR A 166 38.09 13.23 -40.98
N CYS A 167 38.42 12.28 -41.86
CA CYS A 167 38.80 10.91 -41.48
C CYS A 167 40.17 10.84 -40.78
N ALA A 168 41.15 11.66 -41.19
CA ALA A 168 42.45 11.77 -40.52
C ALA A 168 42.33 12.23 -39.05
N GLY A 169 41.27 12.99 -38.72
CA GLY A 169 40.98 13.38 -37.34
C GLY A 169 40.53 12.22 -36.44
N PHE A 170 39.91 11.17 -36.99
CA PHE A 170 39.46 10.00 -36.24
C PHE A 170 40.58 8.98 -35.94
N GLU A 171 41.61 8.88 -36.79
CA GLU A 171 42.79 8.03 -36.51
C GLU A 171 43.56 8.49 -35.25
N ILE A 172 43.48 9.77 -34.89
CA ILE A 172 44.14 10.33 -33.69
C ILE A 172 43.41 9.93 -32.40
N PHE A 173 42.12 9.58 -32.45
CA PHE A 173 41.33 9.18 -31.27
C PHE A 173 41.25 7.65 -31.06
N TYR A 174 41.86 6.83 -31.94
CA TYR A 174 41.77 5.36 -31.90
C TYR A 174 43.12 4.63 -31.76
N TYR A 175 44.21 5.33 -31.44
CA TYR A 175 45.46 4.75 -30.94
C TYR A 175 45.72 5.30 -29.53
N PRO A 176 46.13 4.44 -28.57
CA PRO A 176 45.74 4.46 -27.15
C PRO A 176 46.12 5.71 -26.36
#